data_AF-A0A232F042-F1
#
_entry.id   AF-A0A232F042-F1
#
_cell.length_a   1.000
_cell.length_b   1.000
_cell.length_c   1.000
_cell.angle_alpha   90.00
_cell.angle_beta   90.00
_cell.angle_gamma   90.00
#
_symmetry.space_group_name_H-M   'P 1'
#
loop_
_entity.id
_entity.type
_entity.pdbx_description
1 polymer ?
#
loop_
_entity_poly.entity_id
_entity_poly.type
_entity_poly.pdbx_seq_one_letter_code
_entity_poly.pdbx_strand_id
1 'polypeptide(L)'
;MYATHYPVLKSFLAGSFSGTFSTILFQPLDLIKTRLQNRVNNVGRQRYGMMSTTIAIIQKENIFGLWRGFTPSMTRVIPGVGLYFSTLHWLKNTLDLDDPITPLQAIALGITARTISGSLLIPITVVKTRYESGVYKYNSIGEALRLIHKYEGVKGLSSGLVPTLLRDAPYSGLYLMFYTQLKKFSSNEFPQYNQLPMTHFSCGIVAGILASVVTQPADVVKTKMQLYPEEFKTLKSSFCFVYYKYGVLGYFKGIVPRMLRRTLMTSMAWTVYEQITRTIGLK
;
A
#
# COMPACT_ATOMS: atom_id res chain seq x y z
N MET A 1 14.81 27.65 21.61
CA MET A 1 15.62 27.90 20.40
C MET A 1 16.60 26.75 20.12
N TYR A 2 16.10 25.50 20.00
CA TYR A 2 16.92 24.30 19.68
C TYR A 2 16.25 23.33 18.68
N ALA A 3 15.10 23.72 18.11
CA ALA A 3 14.25 22.83 17.32
C ALA A 3 14.38 23.00 15.79
N THR A 4 15.42 23.68 15.29
CA THR A 4 15.58 24.00 13.85
C THR A 4 16.53 23.07 13.09
N HIS A 5 17.25 22.15 13.74
CA HIS A 5 18.41 21.48 13.12
C HIS A 5 18.19 20.13 12.39
N TYR A 6 16.99 19.54 12.35
CA TYR A 6 16.79 18.21 11.71
C TYR A 6 15.48 18.09 10.90
N PRO A 7 15.43 18.60 9.66
CA PRO A 7 14.23 18.47 8.80
C PRO A 7 13.85 17.01 8.55
N VAL A 8 14.84 16.13 8.33
CA VAL A 8 14.62 14.69 8.12
C VAL A 8 14.01 14.01 9.35
N LEU A 9 14.49 14.35 10.55
CA LEU A 9 13.98 13.76 11.80
C LEU A 9 12.52 14.18 12.05
N LYS A 10 12.18 15.44 11.78
CA LYS A 10 10.78 15.92 11.88
C LYS A 10 9.87 15.19 10.91
N SER A 11 10.26 15.10 9.63
CA SER A 11 9.49 14.35 8.62
C SER A 11 9.38 12.86 8.94
N PHE A 12 10.43 12.26 9.52
CA PHE A 12 10.43 10.89 9.98
C PHE A 12 9.47 10.66 11.14
N LEU A 13 9.53 11.48 12.19
CA LEU A 13 8.65 11.36 13.35
C LEU A 13 7.19 11.60 12.95
N ALA A 14 6.91 12.70 12.24
CA ALA A 14 5.56 13.01 11.76
C ALA A 14 5.02 11.89 10.85
N GLY A 15 5.84 11.39 9.92
CA GLY A 15 5.48 10.28 9.05
C GLY A 15 5.28 8.96 9.78
N SER A 16 6.06 8.67 10.82
CA SER A 16 5.95 7.45 11.62
C SER A 16 4.71 7.46 12.50
N PHE A 17 4.39 8.58 13.17
CA PHE A 17 3.17 8.72 13.96
C PHE A 17 1.92 8.68 13.08
N SER A 18 1.91 9.46 11.99
CA SER A 18 0.80 9.45 11.03
C SER A 18 0.60 8.05 10.43
N GLY A 19 1.69 7.40 9.98
CA GLY A 19 1.64 6.05 9.41
C GLY A 19 1.17 4.99 10.41
N THR A 20 1.56 5.12 11.68
CA THR A 20 1.11 4.24 12.77
C THR A 20 -0.37 4.37 13.01
N PHE A 21 -0.86 5.60 13.19
CA PHE A 21 -2.27 5.88 13.42
C PHE A 21 -3.15 5.42 12.25
N SER A 22 -2.76 5.74 11.01
CA SER A 22 -3.46 5.25 9.82
C SER A 22 -3.47 3.72 9.75
N THR A 23 -2.39 3.04 10.14
CA THR A 23 -2.38 1.58 10.14
C THR A 23 -3.33 1.01 11.18
N ILE A 24 -3.42 1.59 12.39
CA ILE A 24 -4.40 1.15 13.42
C ILE A 24 -5.82 1.22 12.86
N LEU A 25 -6.17 2.32 12.20
CA LEU A 25 -7.51 2.52 11.64
C LEU A 25 -7.82 1.59 10.46
N PHE A 26 -6.83 1.32 9.61
CA PHE A 26 -7.07 0.66 8.32
C PHE A 26 -6.54 -0.79 8.24
N GLN A 27 -5.94 -1.33 9.31
CA GLN A 27 -5.51 -2.72 9.39
C GLN A 27 -6.65 -3.73 9.12
N PRO A 28 -7.89 -3.54 9.60
CA PRO A 28 -9.00 -4.43 9.27
C PRO A 28 -9.22 -4.58 7.75
N LEU A 29 -9.07 -3.50 6.99
CA LEU A 29 -9.24 -3.52 5.53
C LEU A 29 -8.09 -4.23 4.83
N ASP A 30 -6.85 -4.04 5.31
CA ASP A 30 -5.69 -4.77 4.83
C ASP A 30 -5.87 -6.29 5.05
N LEU A 31 -6.32 -6.69 6.25
CA LEU A 31 -6.58 -8.09 6.58
C LEU A 31 -7.66 -8.69 5.67
N ILE A 32 -8.82 -8.03 5.55
CA ILE A 32 -9.94 -8.53 4.74
C ILE A 32 -9.51 -8.68 3.29
N LYS A 33 -8.78 -7.70 2.74
CA LYS A 33 -8.21 -7.76 1.39
C LYS A 33 -7.31 -8.98 1.22
N THR A 34 -6.33 -9.16 2.11
CA THR A 34 -5.38 -10.28 2.02
C THR A 34 -6.10 -11.63 2.11
N ARG A 35 -7.13 -11.77 2.96
CA ARG A 35 -7.93 -13.00 3.03
C ARG A 35 -8.79 -13.26 1.78
N LEU A 36 -9.38 -12.22 1.18
CA LEU A 36 -10.11 -12.33 -0.09
C LEU A 36 -9.17 -12.78 -1.22
N GLN A 37 -7.97 -12.22 -1.28
CA GLN A 37 -6.95 -12.54 -2.29
C GLN A 37 -6.38 -13.95 -2.07
N ASN A 38 -6.23 -14.37 -0.81
CA ASN A 38 -5.80 -15.72 -0.48
C ASN A 38 -6.81 -16.79 -0.94
N ARG A 39 -8.09 -16.62 -0.58
CA ARG A 39 -9.21 -17.56 -0.86
C ARG A 39 -9.42 -17.91 -2.34
N VAL A 40 -8.78 -17.21 -3.25
CA VAL A 40 -8.61 -17.63 -4.63
C VAL A 40 -8.18 -19.12 -4.70
N ASN A 41 -7.26 -19.62 -3.87
CA ASN A 41 -6.79 -21.01 -3.97
C ASN A 41 -7.83 -22.10 -3.64
N ASN A 42 -8.90 -21.78 -2.89
CA ASN A 42 -9.94 -22.74 -2.51
C ASN A 42 -11.08 -22.76 -3.55
N VAL A 43 -10.95 -23.62 -4.56
CA VAL A 43 -11.99 -23.91 -5.54
C VAL A 43 -13.08 -24.78 -4.86
N GLY A 44 -14.34 -24.35 -4.92
CA GLY A 44 -15.50 -25.19 -4.57
C GLY A 44 -16.48 -24.65 -3.52
N ARG A 45 -16.16 -23.60 -2.75
CA ARG A 45 -17.10 -23.02 -1.77
C ARG A 45 -17.33 -21.53 -2.03
N GLN A 46 -18.58 -21.19 -2.38
CA GLN A 46 -19.26 -19.88 -2.43
C GLN A 46 -18.41 -18.61 -2.70
N ARG A 47 -18.93 -17.71 -3.54
CA ARG A 47 -18.38 -16.35 -3.71
C ARG A 47 -18.54 -15.56 -2.39
N TYR A 48 -17.55 -15.65 -1.51
CA TYR A 48 -17.52 -14.86 -0.29
C TYR A 48 -17.13 -13.41 -0.61
N GLY A 49 -18.10 -12.50 -0.46
CA GLY A 49 -17.86 -11.06 -0.51
C GLY A 49 -17.13 -10.55 0.73
N MET A 50 -16.80 -9.25 0.72
CA MET A 50 -16.14 -8.56 1.83
C MET A 50 -16.87 -8.79 3.16
N MET A 51 -18.18 -8.55 3.22
CA MET A 51 -18.98 -8.70 4.45
C MET A 51 -18.96 -10.13 5.00
N SER A 52 -19.17 -11.12 4.12
CA SER A 52 -19.13 -12.53 4.54
C SER A 52 -17.76 -12.94 5.08
N THR A 53 -16.67 -12.36 4.53
CA THR A 53 -15.33 -12.59 5.07
C THR A 53 -15.17 -11.92 6.42
N THR A 54 -15.59 -10.67 6.59
CA THR A 54 -15.56 -9.96 7.88
C THR A 54 -16.32 -10.73 8.96
N ILE A 55 -17.55 -11.15 8.69
CA ILE A 55 -18.36 -11.94 9.62
C ILE A 55 -17.65 -13.25 9.99
N ALA A 56 -17.10 -13.96 8.99
CA ALA A 56 -16.36 -15.20 9.24
C ALA A 56 -15.07 -14.99 10.06
N ILE A 57 -14.42 -13.82 9.99
CA ILE A 57 -13.27 -13.49 10.86
C ILE A 57 -13.77 -13.27 12.28
N ILE A 58 -14.80 -12.43 12.47
CA ILE A 58 -15.34 -12.10 13.79
C ILE A 58 -15.82 -13.36 14.52
N GLN A 59 -16.51 -14.26 13.82
CA GLN A 59 -16.99 -15.51 14.38
C GLN A 59 -15.87 -16.50 14.76
N LYS A 60 -14.72 -16.48 14.05
CA LYS A 60 -13.63 -17.45 14.26
C LYS A 60 -12.49 -16.94 15.15
N GLU A 61 -12.19 -15.65 15.09
CA GLU A 61 -11.01 -15.03 15.69
C GLU A 61 -11.35 -13.83 16.59
N ASN A 62 -12.64 -13.62 16.88
CA ASN A 62 -13.17 -12.45 17.58
C ASN A 62 -12.93 -11.13 16.82
N ILE A 63 -13.46 -10.04 17.37
CA ILE A 63 -13.34 -8.70 16.77
C ILE A 63 -11.87 -8.23 16.68
N PHE A 64 -11.05 -8.60 17.67
CA PHE A 64 -9.61 -8.30 17.68
C PHE A 64 -8.82 -9.07 16.59
N GLY A 65 -9.39 -10.15 16.05
CA GLY A 65 -8.85 -10.85 14.90
C GLY A 65 -8.66 -9.96 13.67
N LEU A 66 -9.43 -8.87 13.56
CA LEU A 66 -9.30 -7.87 12.48
C LEU A 66 -7.96 -7.11 12.50
N TRP A 67 -7.29 -7.04 13.66
CA TRP A 67 -5.97 -6.43 13.80
C TRP A 67 -4.82 -7.43 13.69
N ARG A 68 -5.09 -8.67 13.29
CA ARG A 68 -4.03 -9.64 13.00
C ARG A 68 -3.10 -9.09 11.91
N GLY A 69 -1.80 -9.15 12.15
CA GLY A 69 -0.79 -8.53 11.29
C GLY A 69 -0.47 -7.07 11.63
N PHE A 70 -1.05 -6.49 12.68
CA PHE A 70 -0.73 -5.14 13.13
C PHE A 70 0.77 -4.97 13.46
N THR A 71 1.35 -5.88 14.25
CA THR A 71 2.78 -5.81 14.62
C THR A 71 3.71 -5.80 13.39
N PRO A 72 3.62 -6.76 12.44
CA PRO A 72 4.45 -6.69 11.24
C PRO A 72 4.11 -5.50 10.34
N SER A 73 2.87 -4.99 10.36
CA SER A 73 2.56 -3.71 9.71
C SER A 73 3.33 -2.53 10.32
N MET A 74 3.44 -2.45 11.65
CA MET A 74 4.23 -1.41 12.34
C MET A 74 5.70 -1.52 12.03
N THR A 75 6.26 -2.72 12.15
CA THR A 75 7.66 -3.01 11.81
C THR A 75 7.99 -2.69 10.35
N ARG A 76 6.99 -2.70 9.45
CA ARG A 76 7.18 -2.26 8.06
C ARG A 76 7.10 -0.75 7.89
N VAL A 77 6.15 -0.10 8.57
CA VAL A 77 5.83 1.32 8.38
C VAL A 77 6.94 2.20 8.95
N ILE A 78 7.35 1.97 10.20
CA ILE A 78 8.30 2.85 10.89
C ILE A 78 9.66 2.88 10.17
N PRO A 79 10.33 1.74 9.90
CA PRO A 79 11.57 1.76 9.12
C PRO A 79 11.36 2.19 7.67
N GLY A 80 10.17 1.93 7.09
CA GLY A 80 9.87 2.31 5.71
C GLY A 80 9.78 3.81 5.48
N VAL A 81 9.26 4.56 6.44
CA VAL A 81 9.27 6.02 6.39
C VAL A 81 10.70 6.54 6.45
N GLY A 82 11.51 6.00 7.36
CA GLY A 82 12.92 6.38 7.53
C GLY A 82 13.76 6.10 6.29
N LEU A 83 13.67 4.87 5.76
CA LEU A 83 14.37 4.47 4.54
C LEU A 83 13.93 5.33 3.36
N TYR A 84 12.63 5.59 3.18
CA TYR A 84 12.15 6.42 2.08
C TYR A 84 12.74 7.83 2.11
N PHE A 85 12.67 8.54 3.25
CA PHE A 85 13.20 9.90 3.35
C PHE A 85 14.72 9.94 3.27
N SER A 86 15.41 8.96 3.86
CA SER A 86 16.87 8.86 3.79
C SER A 86 17.35 8.61 2.36
N THR A 87 16.72 7.67 1.65
CA THR A 87 17.05 7.39 0.24
C THR A 87 16.72 8.59 -0.65
N LEU A 88 15.61 9.28 -0.40
CA LEU A 88 15.24 10.47 -1.15
C LEU A 88 16.25 11.62 -0.94
N HIS A 89 16.69 11.86 0.29
CA HIS A 89 17.73 12.84 0.59
C HIS A 89 19.07 12.46 -0.04
N TRP A 90 19.47 11.19 0.07
CA TRP A 90 20.68 10.68 -0.54
C TRP A 90 20.69 10.82 -2.07
N LEU A 91 19.59 10.48 -2.74
CA LEU A 91 19.42 10.65 -4.18
C LEU A 91 19.49 12.12 -4.60
N LYS A 92 18.81 13.02 -3.89
CA LYS A 92 18.86 14.47 -4.17
C LYS A 92 20.30 15.00 -4.09
N ASN A 93 21.01 14.65 -3.02
CA ASN A 93 22.39 15.10 -2.80
C ASN A 93 23.38 14.49 -3.80
N THR A 94 23.15 13.25 -4.25
CA THR A 94 24.05 12.57 -5.21
C THR A 94 23.86 13.11 -6.63
N LEU A 95 22.64 13.53 -6.99
CA LEU A 95 22.31 14.05 -8.31
C LEU A 95 22.45 15.59 -8.39
N ASP A 96 22.91 16.23 -7.31
CA ASP A 96 23.10 17.68 -7.19
C ASP A 96 21.90 18.48 -7.73
N LEU A 97 20.70 18.03 -7.34
CA LEU A 97 19.46 18.62 -7.82
C LEU A 97 19.08 19.84 -6.98
N ASP A 98 19.29 21.01 -7.55
CA ASP A 98 18.81 22.27 -6.99
C ASP A 98 17.28 22.36 -7.02
N ASP A 99 16.68 22.94 -5.97
CA ASP A 99 15.25 23.25 -5.96
C ASP A 99 14.97 24.49 -6.86
N PRO A 100 13.91 24.51 -7.69
CA PRO A 100 12.80 23.56 -7.75
C PRO A 100 13.02 22.37 -8.70
N ILE A 101 12.80 21.16 -8.18
CA ILE A 101 12.88 19.91 -8.94
C ILE A 101 11.76 19.84 -9.99
N THR A 102 12.10 19.47 -11.23
CA THR A 102 11.09 19.27 -12.28
C THR A 102 10.14 18.11 -11.94
N PRO A 103 8.87 18.13 -12.38
CA PRO A 103 7.92 17.05 -12.09
C PRO A 103 8.42 15.67 -12.50
N LEU A 104 9.14 15.57 -13.62
CA LEU A 104 9.71 14.30 -14.09
C LEU A 104 10.83 13.80 -13.17
N GLN A 105 11.74 14.67 -12.74
CA GLN A 105 12.77 14.34 -11.76
C GLN A 105 12.15 13.93 -10.42
N ALA A 106 11.11 14.63 -9.96
CA ALA A 106 10.41 14.27 -8.72
C ALA A 106 9.77 12.88 -8.79
N ILE A 107 9.17 12.51 -9.94
CA ILE A 107 8.64 11.16 -10.18
C ILE A 107 9.78 10.13 -10.20
N ALA A 108 10.86 10.41 -10.92
CA ALA A 108 12.01 9.51 -11.02
C ALA A 108 12.64 9.24 -9.65
N LEU A 109 12.91 10.29 -8.87
CA LEU A 109 13.39 10.22 -7.49
C LEU A 109 12.42 9.43 -6.58
N GLY A 110 11.12 9.67 -6.73
CA GLY A 110 10.10 8.95 -5.98
C GLY A 110 10.09 7.45 -6.30
N ILE A 111 10.20 7.09 -7.58
CA ILE A 111 10.23 5.69 -8.04
C ILE A 111 11.50 4.99 -7.56
N THR A 112 12.68 5.60 -7.71
CA THR A 112 13.95 5.01 -7.29
C THR A 112 14.00 4.85 -5.77
N ALA A 113 13.62 5.88 -5.00
CA ALA A 113 13.56 5.80 -3.54
C ALA A 113 12.57 4.71 -3.05
N ARG A 114 11.42 4.56 -3.71
CA ARG A 114 10.45 3.50 -3.41
C ARG A 114 10.97 2.11 -3.77
N THR A 115 11.73 2.00 -4.84
CA THR A 115 12.30 0.72 -5.28
C THR A 115 13.36 0.23 -4.30
N ILE A 116 14.26 1.13 -3.86
CA ILE A 116 15.30 0.82 -2.88
C ILE A 116 14.66 0.48 -1.51
N SER A 117 13.82 1.37 -0.97
CA SER A 117 13.17 1.13 0.32
C SER A 117 12.26 -0.11 0.30
N GLY A 118 11.52 -0.34 -0.79
CA GLY A 118 10.67 -1.51 -0.97
C GLY A 118 11.44 -2.82 -1.06
N SER A 119 12.62 -2.81 -1.68
CA SER A 119 13.51 -3.98 -1.77
C SER A 119 14.08 -4.35 -0.41
N LEU A 120 14.53 -3.38 0.38
CA LEU A 120 15.04 -3.62 1.74
C LEU A 120 13.95 -4.15 2.69
N LEU A 121 12.70 -3.72 2.49
CA LEU A 121 11.57 -4.12 3.33
C LEU A 121 10.77 -5.30 2.79
N ILE A 122 11.26 -6.00 1.76
CA ILE A 122 10.57 -7.15 1.22
C ILE A 122 10.37 -8.27 2.27
N PRO A 123 11.35 -8.61 3.15
CA PRO A 123 11.17 -9.70 4.11
C PRO A 123 10.05 -9.40 5.11
N ILE A 124 9.98 -8.16 5.60
CA ILE A 124 8.93 -7.71 6.51
C ILE A 124 7.56 -7.67 5.80
N THR A 125 7.54 -7.34 4.51
CA THR A 125 6.33 -7.37 3.69
C THR A 125 5.80 -8.81 3.54
N VAL A 126 6.68 -9.79 3.29
CA VAL A 126 6.31 -11.22 3.25
C VAL A 126 5.72 -11.65 4.59
N VAL A 127 6.40 -11.36 5.70
CA VAL A 127 5.90 -11.67 7.05
C VAL A 127 4.52 -11.04 7.29
N LYS A 128 4.34 -9.74 6.98
CA LYS A 128 3.04 -9.06 7.07
C LYS A 128 1.94 -9.83 6.33
N THR A 129 2.16 -10.15 5.05
CA THR A 129 1.13 -10.85 4.25
C THR A 129 0.79 -12.24 4.79
N ARG A 130 1.77 -12.99 5.30
CA ARG A 130 1.53 -14.30 5.89
C ARG A 130 0.71 -14.23 7.17
N TYR A 131 1.03 -13.28 8.06
CA TYR A 131 0.24 -13.01 9.26
C TYR A 131 -1.22 -12.69 8.91
N GLU A 132 -1.44 -11.83 7.91
CA GLU A 132 -2.78 -11.40 7.49
C GLU A 132 -3.59 -12.51 6.79
N SER A 133 -2.92 -13.41 6.07
CA SER A 133 -3.58 -14.52 5.36
C SER A 133 -4.27 -15.53 6.28
N GLY A 134 -3.77 -15.67 7.51
CA GLY A 134 -4.19 -16.70 8.45
C GLY A 134 -3.74 -18.13 8.10
N VAL A 135 -3.01 -18.33 6.99
CA VAL A 135 -2.49 -19.65 6.56
C VAL A 135 -1.33 -20.09 7.44
N TYR A 136 -0.48 -19.13 7.79
CA TYR A 136 0.70 -19.36 8.62
C TYR A 136 0.43 -18.92 10.06
N LYS A 137 0.91 -19.74 11.01
CA LYS A 137 0.91 -19.43 12.43
C LYS A 137 2.35 -19.23 12.88
N TYR A 138 2.67 -18.01 13.29
CA TYR A 138 3.97 -17.61 13.80
C TYR A 138 3.74 -16.89 15.14
N ASN A 139 4.55 -17.16 16.15
CA ASN A 139 4.41 -16.52 17.45
C ASN A 139 5.13 -15.16 17.48
N SER A 140 6.22 -15.01 16.72
CA SER A 140 6.96 -13.75 16.60
C SER A 140 7.45 -13.47 15.18
N ILE A 141 7.77 -12.20 14.90
CA ILE A 141 8.37 -11.77 13.63
C ILE A 141 9.75 -12.43 13.43
N GLY A 142 10.56 -12.52 14.48
CA GLY A 142 11.87 -13.17 14.43
C GLY A 142 11.76 -14.66 14.12
N GLU A 143 10.80 -15.35 14.74
CA GLU A 143 10.48 -16.74 14.41
C GLU A 143 10.01 -16.88 12.97
N ALA A 144 9.11 -16.01 12.49
CA ALA A 144 8.64 -16.02 11.10
C ALA A 144 9.82 -15.88 10.12
N LEU A 145 10.71 -14.90 10.33
CA LEU A 145 11.89 -14.70 9.49
C LEU A 145 12.83 -15.92 9.50
N ARG A 146 13.09 -16.48 10.70
CA ARG A 146 13.94 -17.67 10.86
C ARG A 146 13.35 -18.89 10.16
N LEU A 147 12.04 -19.13 10.31
CA LEU A 147 11.36 -20.27 9.69
C LEU A 147 11.31 -20.12 8.16
N ILE A 148 11.00 -18.92 7.65
CA ILE A 148 11.03 -18.66 6.20
C ILE A 148 12.44 -18.91 5.65
N HIS A 149 13.48 -18.37 6.30
CA HIS A 149 14.85 -18.60 5.87
C HIS A 149 15.25 -20.08 5.93
N LYS A 150 14.83 -20.81 6.96
CA LYS A 150 15.17 -22.24 7.13
C LYS A 150 14.49 -23.15 6.09
N TYR A 151 13.22 -22.91 5.78
CA TYR A 151 12.44 -23.81 4.91
C TYR A 151 12.36 -23.36 3.44
N GLU A 152 12.46 -22.07 3.16
CA GLU A 152 12.30 -21.50 1.81
C GLU A 152 13.53 -20.73 1.33
N GLY A 153 14.54 -20.58 2.20
CA GLY A 153 15.77 -19.85 1.91
C GLY A 153 15.56 -18.34 1.73
N VAL A 154 16.59 -17.70 1.19
CA VAL A 154 16.59 -16.26 0.88
C VAL A 154 15.52 -15.91 -0.17
N LYS A 155 15.25 -16.83 -1.10
CA LYS A 155 14.21 -16.66 -2.13
C LYS A 155 12.81 -16.52 -1.54
N GLY A 156 12.50 -17.22 -0.44
CA GLY A 156 11.25 -17.07 0.30
C GLY A 156 11.09 -15.67 0.90
N LEU A 157 12.16 -15.10 1.48
CA LEU A 157 12.16 -13.74 2.04
C LEU A 157 12.01 -12.65 0.98
N SER A 158 12.52 -12.88 -0.24
CA SER A 158 12.37 -11.96 -1.38
C SER A 158 11.19 -12.30 -2.30
N SER A 159 10.32 -13.23 -1.90
CA SER A 159 9.19 -13.64 -2.72
C SER A 159 8.24 -12.47 -3.00
N GLY A 160 7.79 -12.36 -4.25
CA GLY A 160 6.92 -11.27 -4.67
C GLY A 160 7.57 -9.87 -4.69
N LEU A 161 8.90 -9.75 -4.73
CA LEU A 161 9.59 -8.46 -4.92
C LEU A 161 9.16 -7.77 -6.21
N VAL A 162 9.31 -8.44 -7.35
CA VAL A 162 8.96 -7.90 -8.68
C VAL A 162 7.51 -7.43 -8.75
N PRO A 163 6.47 -8.22 -8.39
CA PRO A 163 5.10 -7.73 -8.41
C PRO A 163 4.83 -6.64 -7.36
N THR A 164 5.59 -6.58 -6.26
CA THR A 164 5.53 -5.45 -5.32
C THR A 164 6.01 -4.16 -5.98
N LEU A 165 7.13 -4.21 -6.70
CA LEU A 165 7.67 -3.05 -7.42
C LEU A 165 6.75 -2.62 -8.56
N LEU A 166 6.23 -3.57 -9.35
CA LEU A 166 5.25 -3.30 -10.41
C LEU A 166 3.93 -2.71 -9.89
N ARG A 167 3.62 -2.88 -8.60
CA ARG A 167 2.49 -2.23 -7.96
C ARG A 167 2.86 -0.84 -7.45
N ASP A 168 3.99 -0.72 -6.74
CA ASP A 168 4.32 0.48 -5.96
C ASP A 168 4.97 1.59 -6.80
N ALA A 169 5.82 1.24 -7.78
CA ALA A 169 6.50 2.20 -8.64
C ALA A 169 5.54 2.98 -9.58
N PRO A 170 4.68 2.32 -10.38
CA PRO A 170 3.79 3.04 -11.29
C PRO A 170 2.62 3.73 -10.57
N TYR A 171 2.29 3.32 -9.34
CA TYR A 171 1.14 3.87 -8.62
C TYR A 171 1.20 5.39 -8.50
N SER A 172 2.34 5.95 -8.13
CA SER A 172 2.51 7.40 -7.95
C SER A 172 2.35 8.17 -9.26
N GLY A 173 2.92 7.64 -10.36
CA GLY A 173 2.79 8.24 -11.70
C GLY A 173 1.35 8.17 -12.23
N LEU A 174 0.70 7.01 -12.09
CA LEU A 174 -0.70 6.84 -12.48
C LEU A 174 -1.64 7.74 -11.68
N TYR A 175 -1.42 7.84 -10.37
CA TYR A 175 -2.20 8.73 -9.52
C TYR A 175 -2.09 10.18 -9.98
N LEU A 176 -0.86 10.68 -10.22
CA LEU A 176 -0.64 12.04 -10.70
C LEU A 176 -1.27 12.26 -12.08
N MET A 177 -1.07 11.32 -13.01
CA MET A 177 -1.65 11.39 -14.36
C MET A 177 -3.17 11.50 -14.30
N PHE A 178 -3.85 10.59 -13.59
CA PHE A 178 -5.30 10.62 -13.45
C PHE A 178 -5.76 11.88 -12.72
N TYR A 179 -5.06 12.30 -11.66
CA TYR A 179 -5.39 13.52 -10.92
C TYR A 179 -5.31 14.76 -11.82
N THR A 180 -4.24 14.92 -12.59
CA THR A 180 -4.06 16.06 -13.51
C THR A 180 -5.10 16.04 -14.63
N GLN A 181 -5.42 14.87 -15.20
CA GLN A 181 -6.45 14.75 -16.22
C GLN A 181 -7.84 15.10 -15.67
N LEU A 182 -8.21 14.57 -14.50
CA LEU A 182 -9.48 14.88 -13.84
C LEU A 182 -9.58 16.35 -13.45
N LYS A 183 -8.49 16.94 -12.97
CA LYS A 183 -8.43 18.37 -12.64
C LYS A 183 -8.59 19.24 -13.89
N LYS A 184 -7.93 18.90 -15.00
CA LYS A 184 -8.08 19.61 -16.29
C LYS A 184 -9.51 19.50 -16.81
N PHE A 185 -10.09 18.30 -16.79
CA PHE A 185 -11.49 18.06 -17.17
C PHE A 185 -12.45 18.91 -16.32
N SER A 186 -12.29 18.88 -15.00
CA SER A 186 -13.11 19.68 -14.08
C SER A 186 -12.91 21.19 -14.26
N SER A 187 -11.71 21.64 -14.63
CA SER A 187 -11.42 23.06 -14.89
C SER A 187 -12.14 23.56 -16.14
N ASN A 188 -12.23 22.71 -17.17
CA ASN A 188 -12.85 23.05 -18.46
C ASN A 188 -14.37 23.02 -18.39
N GLU A 189 -14.96 21.98 -17.80
CA GLU A 189 -16.42 21.80 -17.73
C GLU A 189 -17.07 22.63 -16.61
N PHE A 190 -16.35 22.80 -15.49
CA PHE A 190 -16.88 23.46 -14.28
C PHE A 190 -15.91 24.53 -13.74
N PRO A 191 -15.61 25.59 -14.52
CA PRO A 191 -14.61 26.59 -14.15
C PRO A 191 -14.93 27.29 -12.82
N GLN A 192 -16.22 27.50 -12.51
CA GLN A 192 -16.69 28.11 -11.26
C GLN A 192 -16.37 27.25 -10.01
N TYR A 193 -16.24 25.93 -10.16
CA TYR A 193 -16.02 25.00 -9.05
C TYR A 193 -14.56 24.54 -8.92
N ASN A 194 -13.66 25.01 -9.81
CA ASN A 194 -12.29 24.51 -9.88
C ASN A 194 -11.44 24.86 -8.63
N GLN A 195 -11.72 26.00 -7.99
CA GLN A 195 -11.01 26.43 -6.78
C GLN A 195 -11.59 25.81 -5.50
N LEU A 196 -12.73 25.13 -5.59
CA LEU A 196 -13.34 24.53 -4.41
C LEU A 196 -12.50 23.33 -3.95
N PRO A 197 -12.11 23.29 -2.68
CA PRO A 197 -11.28 22.19 -2.19
C PRO A 197 -11.95 20.81 -2.28
N MET A 198 -13.29 20.78 -2.25
CA MET A 198 -14.08 19.55 -2.44
C MET A 198 -13.89 18.95 -3.84
N THR A 199 -13.72 19.78 -4.87
CA THR A 199 -13.45 19.34 -6.24
C THR A 199 -12.09 18.65 -6.33
N HIS A 200 -11.06 19.24 -5.72
CA HIS A 200 -9.73 18.63 -5.63
C HIS A 200 -9.74 17.33 -4.82
N PHE A 201 -10.52 17.28 -3.75
CA PHE A 201 -10.72 16.09 -2.95
C PHE A 201 -11.36 14.94 -3.74
N SER A 202 -12.47 15.20 -4.45
CA SER A 202 -13.13 14.21 -5.31
C SER A 202 -12.21 13.73 -6.44
N CYS A 203 -11.48 14.65 -7.10
CA CYS A 203 -10.48 14.29 -8.10
C CYS A 203 -9.40 13.36 -7.52
N GLY A 204 -8.96 13.63 -6.29
CA GLY A 204 -8.01 12.79 -5.56
C GLY A 204 -8.53 11.38 -5.29
N ILE A 205 -9.79 11.24 -4.86
CA ILE A 205 -10.43 9.94 -4.64
C ILE A 205 -10.52 9.15 -5.95
N VAL A 206 -11.08 9.75 -7.00
CA VAL A 206 -11.29 9.07 -8.29
C VAL A 206 -9.94 8.68 -8.91
N ALA A 207 -8.93 9.55 -8.86
CA ALA A 207 -7.57 9.23 -9.30
C ALA A 207 -6.97 8.05 -8.52
N GLY A 208 -7.15 8.02 -7.19
CA GLY A 208 -6.68 6.92 -6.35
C GLY A 208 -7.37 5.59 -6.64
N ILE A 209 -8.66 5.62 -6.97
CA ILE A 209 -9.45 4.45 -7.37
C ILE A 209 -8.95 3.93 -8.73
N LEU A 210 -8.83 4.79 -9.75
CA LEU A 210 -8.34 4.42 -11.07
C LEU A 210 -6.92 3.86 -11.04
N ALA A 211 -6.01 4.51 -10.32
CA ALA A 211 -4.65 4.00 -10.12
C ALA A 211 -4.64 2.64 -9.41
N SER A 212 -5.58 2.41 -8.48
CA SER A 212 -5.72 1.13 -7.78
C SER A 212 -6.24 0.02 -8.68
N VAL A 213 -7.16 0.32 -9.61
CA VAL A 213 -7.67 -0.62 -10.64
C VAL A 213 -6.54 -1.10 -11.54
N VAL A 214 -5.75 -0.17 -12.08
CA VAL A 214 -4.63 -0.48 -12.99
C VAL A 214 -3.57 -1.33 -12.29
N THR A 215 -3.28 -1.04 -11.03
CA THR A 215 -2.26 -1.77 -10.25
C THR A 215 -2.83 -2.96 -9.46
N GLN A 216 -4.10 -3.34 -9.68
CA GLN A 216 -4.74 -4.47 -9.00
C GLN A 216 -4.16 -5.84 -9.40
N PRO A 217 -3.94 -6.15 -10.69
CA PRO A 217 -3.42 -7.46 -11.08
C PRO A 217 -2.06 -7.77 -10.44
N ALA A 218 -1.14 -6.80 -10.43
CA ALA A 218 0.16 -6.94 -9.78
C ALA A 218 0.05 -7.17 -8.27
N ASP A 219 -0.93 -6.55 -7.61
CA ASP A 219 -1.18 -6.72 -6.18
C ASP A 219 -1.75 -8.12 -5.85
N VAL A 220 -2.64 -8.67 -6.67
CA VAL A 220 -3.10 -10.06 -6.51
C VAL A 220 -1.94 -11.04 -6.71
N VAL A 221 -1.17 -10.88 -7.77
CA VAL A 221 0.00 -11.76 -8.05
C VAL A 221 1.04 -11.66 -6.94
N LYS A 222 1.31 -10.46 -6.43
CA LYS A 222 2.17 -10.25 -5.26
C LYS A 222 1.70 -11.11 -4.09
N THR A 223 0.44 -11.00 -3.68
CA THR A 223 -0.04 -11.75 -2.51
C THR A 223 0.06 -13.26 -2.71
N LYS A 224 -0.16 -13.77 -3.93
CA LYS A 224 0.02 -15.18 -4.26
C LYS A 224 1.47 -15.63 -4.15
N MET A 225 2.40 -14.87 -4.73
CA MET A 225 3.83 -15.18 -4.65
C MET A 225 4.36 -15.13 -3.21
N GLN A 226 3.85 -14.22 -2.38
CA GLN A 226 4.28 -14.08 -0.97
C GLN A 226 3.71 -15.16 -0.04
N LEU A 227 2.53 -15.69 -0.39
CA LEU A 227 1.86 -16.75 0.36
C LEU A 227 2.25 -18.15 -0.07
N TYR A 228 2.48 -18.39 -1.36
CA TYR A 228 2.78 -19.73 -1.86
C TYR A 228 3.97 -19.68 -2.84
N PRO A 229 5.20 -19.42 -2.34
CA PRO A 229 6.37 -19.23 -3.18
C PRO A 229 6.75 -20.46 -4.00
N GLU A 230 6.45 -21.67 -3.50
CA GLU A 230 6.68 -22.92 -4.24
C GLU A 230 5.70 -23.11 -5.41
N GLU A 231 4.44 -22.68 -5.26
CA GLU A 231 3.45 -22.71 -6.34
C GLU A 231 3.69 -21.59 -7.36
N PHE A 232 4.15 -20.42 -6.90
CA PHE A 232 4.23 -19.19 -7.68
C PHE A 232 5.67 -18.66 -7.76
N LYS A 233 6.54 -19.36 -8.50
CA LYS A 233 7.97 -19.03 -8.63
C LYS A 233 8.26 -17.84 -9.53
N THR A 234 7.54 -17.72 -10.65
CA THR A 234 7.82 -16.73 -11.70
C THR A 234 6.61 -15.86 -11.97
N LEU A 235 6.84 -14.55 -12.16
CA LEU A 235 5.80 -13.57 -12.45
C LEU A 235 4.86 -14.01 -13.58
N LYS A 236 5.42 -14.39 -14.74
CA LYS A 236 4.64 -14.84 -15.91
C LYS A 236 3.77 -16.06 -15.57
N SER A 237 4.32 -17.05 -14.86
CA SER A 237 3.59 -18.24 -14.44
C SER A 237 2.44 -17.88 -13.49
N SER A 238 2.68 -16.99 -12.52
CA SER A 238 1.63 -16.55 -11.59
C SER A 238 0.50 -15.79 -12.28
N PHE A 239 0.81 -14.89 -13.22
CA PHE A 239 -0.22 -14.25 -14.04
C PHE A 239 -1.01 -15.28 -14.83
N CYS A 240 -0.31 -16.13 -15.58
CA CYS A 240 -0.88 -17.19 -16.40
C CYS A 240 -1.82 -18.10 -15.59
N PHE A 241 -1.38 -18.56 -14.41
CA PHE A 241 -2.18 -19.39 -13.52
C PHE A 241 -3.46 -18.69 -13.04
N VAL A 242 -3.37 -17.41 -12.66
CA VAL A 242 -4.55 -16.66 -12.22
C VAL A 242 -5.56 -16.52 -13.37
N TYR A 243 -5.07 -16.25 -14.58
CA TYR A 243 -5.91 -16.17 -15.77
C TYR A 243 -6.59 -17.50 -16.10
N TYR A 244 -5.83 -18.60 -16.19
CA TYR A 244 -6.39 -19.90 -16.53
C TYR A 244 -7.34 -20.45 -15.47
N LYS A 245 -7.06 -20.23 -14.19
CA LYS A 245 -7.85 -20.81 -13.09
C LYS A 245 -9.06 -19.96 -12.67
N TYR A 246 -9.00 -18.64 -12.82
CA TYR A 246 -10.03 -17.71 -12.31
C TYR A 246 -10.54 -16.70 -13.35
N GLY A 247 -9.98 -16.69 -14.55
CA GLY A 247 -10.24 -15.68 -15.57
C GLY A 247 -9.83 -14.28 -15.13
N VAL A 248 -10.30 -13.28 -15.89
CA VAL A 248 -9.99 -11.86 -15.67
C VAL A 248 -10.50 -11.38 -14.29
N LEU A 249 -11.64 -11.89 -13.82
CA LEU A 249 -12.22 -11.54 -12.52
C LEU A 249 -11.33 -11.96 -11.34
N GLY A 250 -10.44 -12.95 -11.52
CA GLY A 250 -9.45 -13.36 -10.53
C GLY A 250 -8.54 -12.22 -10.09
N TYR A 251 -8.12 -11.37 -11.03
CA TYR A 251 -7.25 -10.23 -10.75
C TYR A 251 -7.94 -9.12 -9.96
N PHE A 252 -9.28 -9.05 -9.95
CA PHE A 252 -10.02 -8.00 -9.24
C PHE A 252 -10.47 -8.43 -7.85
N LYS A 253 -10.11 -9.63 -7.37
CA LYS A 253 -10.42 -10.03 -6.00
C LYS A 253 -9.69 -9.12 -4.99
N GLY A 254 -10.45 -8.67 -3.99
CA GLY A 254 -9.96 -7.72 -2.98
C GLY A 254 -9.91 -6.27 -3.45
N ILE A 255 -10.48 -5.93 -4.62
CA ILE A 255 -10.51 -4.53 -5.09
C ILE A 255 -11.35 -3.63 -4.17
N VAL A 256 -12.49 -4.12 -3.69
CA VAL A 256 -13.40 -3.36 -2.80
C VAL A 256 -12.70 -2.88 -1.53
N PRO A 257 -12.10 -3.76 -0.68
CA PRO A 257 -11.40 -3.30 0.51
C PRO A 257 -10.19 -2.40 0.18
N ARG A 258 -9.55 -2.60 -0.97
CA ARG A 258 -8.45 -1.73 -1.43
C ARG A 258 -8.92 -0.32 -1.77
N MET A 259 -10.01 -0.19 -2.54
CA MET A 259 -10.62 1.08 -2.90
C MET A 259 -11.12 1.80 -1.65
N LEU A 260 -11.85 1.10 -0.78
CA LEU A 260 -12.37 1.65 0.46
C LEU A 260 -11.24 2.22 1.34
N ARG A 261 -10.16 1.44 1.52
CA ARG A 261 -8.97 1.92 2.23
C ARG A 261 -8.39 3.18 1.62
N ARG A 262 -8.28 3.26 0.29
CA ARG A 262 -7.72 4.43 -0.39
C ARG A 262 -8.61 5.66 -0.22
N THR A 263 -9.92 5.49 -0.37
CA THR A 263 -10.90 6.55 -0.16
C THR A 263 -10.82 7.06 1.27
N LEU A 264 -10.89 6.19 2.27
CA LEU A 264 -10.85 6.57 3.68
C LEU A 264 -9.52 7.24 4.08
N MET A 265 -8.39 6.78 3.54
CA MET A 265 -7.09 7.45 3.75
C MET A 265 -7.08 8.87 3.19
N THR A 266 -7.68 9.07 2.01
CA THR A 266 -7.77 10.39 1.38
C THR A 266 -8.72 11.29 2.18
N SER A 267 -9.88 10.77 2.60
CA SER A 267 -10.81 11.45 3.50
C SER A 267 -10.16 11.88 4.80
N MET A 268 -9.39 10.99 5.43
CA MET A 268 -8.67 11.29 6.67
C MET A 268 -7.62 12.39 6.46
N ALA A 269 -6.84 12.34 5.38
CA ALA A 269 -5.87 13.39 5.09
C ALA A 269 -6.55 14.76 4.89
N TRP A 270 -7.71 14.76 4.24
CA TRP A 270 -8.51 15.97 4.04
C TRP A 270 -9.09 16.53 5.34
N THR A 271 -9.71 15.70 6.18
CA THR A 271 -10.29 16.16 7.45
C THR A 271 -9.22 16.72 8.38
N VAL A 272 -8.04 16.10 8.42
CA VAL A 272 -6.89 16.61 9.18
C VAL A 272 -6.42 17.96 8.63
N TYR A 273 -6.29 18.08 7.30
CA TYR A 273 -5.93 19.34 6.66
C TYR A 273 -6.93 20.47 6.99
N GLU A 274 -8.23 20.18 6.89
CA GLU A 274 -9.27 21.15 7.19
C GLU A 274 -9.24 21.59 8.66
N GLN A 275 -9.08 20.63 9.58
CA GLN A 275 -8.99 20.94 11.01
C GLN A 275 -7.78 21.82 11.32
N ILE A 276 -6.60 21.49 10.78
CA ILE A 276 -5.39 22.28 10.96
C ILE A 276 -5.57 23.70 10.40
N THR A 277 -6.13 23.82 9.19
CA THR A 277 -6.37 25.12 8.55
C THR A 277 -7.31 25.99 9.38
N ARG A 278 -8.37 25.40 9.95
CA ARG A 278 -9.29 26.09 10.87
C ARG A 278 -8.59 26.53 12.16
N THR A 279 -7.78 25.67 12.77
CA THR A 279 -7.05 26.01 14.01
C THR A 279 -6.01 27.11 13.81
N ILE A 280 -5.39 27.19 12.63
CA ILE A 280 -4.41 28.23 12.28
C ILE A 280 -5.09 29.56 11.89
N GLY A 281 -6.40 29.59 11.70
CA GLY A 281 -7.13 30.80 11.30
C GLY A 281 -6.91 31.19 9.83
N LEU A 282 -6.56 30.22 8.98
CA LEU A 282 -6.41 30.40 7.53
C LEU A 282 -7.75 30.35 6.76
N LYS A 283 -8.87 30.40 7.48
CA LYS A 283 -10.24 30.50 6.96
C LYS A 283 -11.11 31.25 7.95
#